data_AF-A0AA51M6H0-F1
#
_entry.id   AF-A0AA51M6H0-F1
#
_cell.length_a   1.000
_cell.length_b   1.000
_cell.length_c   1.000
_cell.angle_alpha   90.00
_cell.angle_beta   90.00
_cell.angle_gamma   90.00
#
_symmetry.space_group_name_H-M   'P 1'
#
loop_
_entity.id
_entity.type
_entity.pdbx_description
1 polymer ?
#
loop_
_entity_poly.entity_id
_entity_poly.type
_entity_poly.pdbx_seq_one_letter_code
_entity_poly.pdbx_strand_id
1 'polypeptide(L)'
;METEDGLDLSPRKIEYLKYIFEKKGTARTNEMASRFSVDPSTTTKTICELANLGLLRHVPYRGVTLTPEGVRCAGFLVKRHRILSLVLARFGLTDEQACREVSRFESLVSREAVDTICRAMGHPHQGICGKITHDSGCMTGERRL
;
A
#
# COMPACT_ATOMS: atom_id res chain seq x y z
N MET A 1 -2.46 15.52 -10.76
CA MET A 1 -1.70 14.35 -11.26
C MET A 1 -0.88 13.78 -10.10
N GLU A 2 -1.52 13.60 -8.94
CA GLU A 2 -0.88 13.52 -7.60
C GLU A 2 -1.37 12.30 -6.78
N THR A 3 -2.33 11.52 -7.28
CA THR A 3 -2.98 10.42 -6.54
C THR A 3 -2.23 9.08 -6.60
N GLU A 4 -1.18 8.96 -7.41
CA GLU A 4 -0.53 7.68 -7.69
C GLU A 4 0.49 7.23 -6.62
N ASP A 5 0.95 8.14 -5.75
CA ASP A 5 1.85 7.81 -4.65
C ASP A 5 1.17 7.80 -3.27
N GLY A 6 -0.09 8.24 -3.19
CA GLY A 6 -0.92 8.15 -1.99
C GLY A 6 -0.41 8.95 -0.79
N LEU A 7 0.40 9.99 -1.00
CA LEU A 7 0.89 10.84 0.10
C LEU A 7 -0.23 11.63 0.80
N ASP A 8 -1.29 11.98 0.07
CA ASP A 8 -2.46 12.67 0.64
C ASP A 8 -3.47 11.71 1.31
N LEU A 9 -3.15 10.42 1.38
CA LEU A 9 -4.02 9.43 1.99
C LEU A 9 -3.66 9.23 3.47
N SER A 10 -4.69 9.21 4.32
CA SER A 10 -4.51 8.84 5.72
C SER A 10 -4.00 7.40 5.85
N PRO A 11 -3.30 7.06 6.94
CA PRO A 11 -2.82 5.68 7.17
C PRO A 11 -3.93 4.63 7.04
N ARG A 12 -5.16 4.93 7.50
CA ARG A 12 -6.31 4.03 7.35
C ARG A 12 -6.68 3.79 5.89
N LYS A 13 -6.70 4.83 5.06
CA LYS A 13 -7.02 4.70 3.63
C LYS A 13 -5.98 3.82 2.91
N ILE A 14 -4.71 3.99 3.26
CA ILE A 14 -3.61 3.16 2.77
C ILE A 14 -3.82 1.69 3.13
N GLU A 15 -4.13 1.39 4.40
CA GLU A 15 -4.37 0.01 4.85
C GLU A 15 -5.56 -0.65 4.13
N TYR A 16 -6.63 0.10 3.86
CA TYR A 16 -7.77 -0.40 3.08
C TYR A 16 -7.36 -0.75 1.65
N LEU A 17 -6.61 0.12 0.98
CA LEU A 17 -6.15 -0.11 -0.39
C LEU A 17 -5.23 -1.34 -0.47
N LYS A 18 -4.26 -1.46 0.44
CA LYS A 18 -3.38 -2.64 0.52
C LYS A 18 -4.17 -3.92 0.74
N TYR A 19 -5.11 -3.92 1.70
CA TYR A 19 -5.93 -5.09 2.00
C TYR A 19 -6.76 -5.54 0.79
N ILE A 20 -7.43 -4.60 0.09
CA ILE A 20 -8.23 -4.92 -1.10
C ILE A 20 -7.33 -5.46 -2.23
N PHE A 21 -6.14 -4.86 -2.41
CA PHE A 21 -5.17 -5.30 -3.41
C PHE A 21 -4.68 -6.73 -3.18
N GLU A 22 -4.30 -7.07 -1.95
CA GLU A 22 -3.79 -8.39 -1.59
C GLU A 22 -4.86 -9.48 -1.68
N LYS A 23 -6.13 -9.11 -1.48
CA LYS A 23 -7.25 -10.04 -1.61
C LYS A 23 -7.52 -10.52 -3.03
N LYS A 24 -6.99 -9.82 -4.06
CA LYS A 24 -7.12 -10.17 -5.50
C LYS A 24 -8.56 -10.40 -5.95
N GLY A 25 -9.52 -9.69 -5.35
CA GLY A 25 -10.94 -9.89 -5.59
C GLY A 25 -11.79 -8.87 -4.84
N THR A 26 -13.06 -9.19 -4.66
CA THR A 26 -14.01 -8.27 -4.04
C THR A 26 -13.93 -8.31 -2.52
N ALA A 27 -13.77 -7.15 -1.88
CA ALA A 27 -13.79 -7.01 -0.43
C ALA A 27 -15.21 -6.64 0.06
N ARG A 28 -15.67 -7.29 1.13
CA ARG A 28 -16.96 -6.98 1.77
C ARG A 28 -16.76 -5.99 2.91
N THR A 29 -17.70 -5.04 3.06
CA THR A 29 -17.69 -4.03 4.12
C THR A 29 -17.56 -4.65 5.51
N ASN A 30 -18.39 -5.63 5.84
CA ASN A 30 -18.37 -6.25 7.17
C ASN A 30 -17.03 -6.94 7.47
N GLU A 31 -16.40 -7.52 6.45
CA GLU A 31 -15.10 -8.17 6.62
C GLU A 31 -13.98 -7.16 6.88
N MET A 32 -13.98 -6.03 6.16
CA MET A 32 -13.05 -4.94 6.42
C MET A 32 -13.27 -4.34 7.81
N ALA A 33 -14.53 -4.13 8.21
CA ALA A 33 -14.88 -3.64 9.54
C ALA A 33 -14.32 -4.55 10.64
N SER A 34 -14.54 -5.87 10.53
CA SER A 34 -13.97 -6.87 11.45
C SER A 34 -12.44 -6.91 11.41
N ARG A 35 -11.82 -6.88 10.21
CA ARG A 35 -10.37 -6.93 10.05
C ARG A 35 -9.65 -5.75 10.70
N PHE A 36 -10.23 -4.56 10.58
CA PHE A 36 -9.64 -3.32 11.12
C PHE A 36 -10.17 -2.96 12.51
N SER A 37 -11.02 -3.80 13.11
CA SER A 37 -11.64 -3.57 14.42
C SER A 37 -12.33 -2.19 14.51
N VAL A 38 -13.09 -1.83 13.47
CA VAL A 38 -13.86 -0.57 13.40
C VAL A 38 -15.33 -0.86 13.13
N ASP A 39 -16.18 0.12 13.45
CA ASP A 39 -17.60 0.03 13.12
C ASP A 39 -17.85 -0.03 11.59
N PRO A 40 -18.87 -0.79 11.12
CA PRO A 40 -19.24 -0.83 9.70
C PRO A 40 -19.49 0.54 9.05
N SER A 41 -20.00 1.51 9.80
CA SER A 41 -20.20 2.89 9.32
C SER A 41 -18.87 3.59 9.01
N THR A 42 -17.83 3.35 9.82
CA THR A 42 -16.47 3.89 9.59
C THR A 42 -15.86 3.32 8.32
N THR A 43 -16.04 2.01 8.12
CA THR A 43 -15.61 1.32 6.90
C THR A 43 -16.33 1.87 5.68
N THR A 44 -17.65 2.01 5.75
CA THR A 44 -18.48 2.56 4.68
C THR A 44 -18.05 3.98 4.30
N LYS A 45 -17.84 4.85 5.29
CA LYS A 45 -17.33 6.21 5.07
C LYS A 45 -15.99 6.22 4.34
N THR A 46 -15.04 5.40 4.80
CA THR A 46 -13.69 5.31 4.20
C THR A 46 -13.76 4.80 2.76
N ILE A 47 -14.61 3.80 2.47
CA ILE A 47 -14.84 3.30 1.12
C ILE A 47 -15.42 4.39 0.21
N CYS A 48 -16.43 5.14 0.68
CA CYS A 48 -17.03 6.23 -0.09
C CYS A 48 -16.00 7.32 -0.41
N GLU A 49 -15.17 7.71 0.55
CA GLU A 49 -14.10 8.68 0.34
C GLU A 49 -13.09 8.19 -0.71
N LEU A 50 -12.66 6.93 -0.64
CA LEU A 50 -11.75 6.34 -1.62
C LEU A 50 -12.40 6.16 -3.01
N ALA A 51 -13.71 5.90 -3.06
CA ALA A 51 -14.47 5.84 -4.31
C ALA A 51 -14.61 7.24 -4.95
N ASN A 52 -14.81 8.29 -4.15
CA ASN A 52 -14.84 9.68 -4.62
C ASN A 52 -13.47 10.13 -5.17
N LEU A 53 -12.38 9.56 -4.66
CA LEU A 53 -11.03 9.74 -5.21
C LEU A 53 -10.78 8.88 -6.47
N GLY A 54 -11.76 8.13 -6.96
CA GLY A 54 -11.63 7.28 -8.14
C GLY A 54 -10.80 6.02 -7.94
N LEU A 55 -10.38 5.70 -6.71
CA LEU A 55 -9.51 4.55 -6.41
C LEU A 55 -10.30 3.25 -6.21
N LEU A 56 -11.57 3.35 -5.79
CA LEU A 56 -12.43 2.20 -5.56
C LEU A 56 -13.71 2.26 -6.38
N ARG A 57 -14.19 1.08 -6.78
CA ARG A 57 -15.54 0.86 -7.28
C ARG A 57 -16.33 0.06 -6.24
N HIS A 58 -17.32 0.70 -5.64
CA HIS A 58 -18.27 0.06 -4.75
C HIS A 58 -19.54 -0.32 -5.52
N VAL A 59 -19.92 -1.59 -5.44
CA VAL A 59 -21.17 -2.08 -6.02
C VAL A 59 -22.05 -2.60 -4.88
N PRO A 60 -23.27 -2.03 -4.68
CA PRO A 60 -24.18 -2.47 -3.64
C PRO A 60 -24.35 -3.99 -3.63
N TYR A 61 -24.31 -4.59 -2.43
CA TYR A 61 -24.43 -6.03 -2.17
C TYR A 61 -23.34 -6.93 -2.79
N ARG A 62 -22.50 -6.42 -3.69
CA ARG A 62 -21.39 -7.16 -4.29
C ARG A 62 -20.06 -6.89 -3.60
N GLY A 63 -19.89 -5.70 -3.01
CA GLY A 63 -18.70 -5.29 -2.28
C GLY A 63 -17.86 -4.27 -3.06
N VAL A 64 -16.57 -4.22 -2.74
CA VAL A 64 -15.64 -3.18 -3.20
C VAL A 64 -14.49 -3.80 -3.98
N THR A 65 -14.12 -3.15 -5.09
CA THR A 65 -12.99 -3.52 -5.95
C THR A 65 -12.13 -2.29 -6.25
N LEU A 66 -10.86 -2.50 -6.58
CA LEU A 66 -10.00 -1.41 -7.06
C LEU A 66 -10.36 -1.03 -8.50
N THR A 67 -10.32 0.27 -8.81
CA THR A 67 -10.29 0.74 -10.19
C THR A 67 -8.89 0.52 -10.78
N PRO A 68 -8.67 0.69 -12.10
CA PRO A 68 -7.33 0.63 -12.67
C PRO A 68 -6.33 1.59 -12.00
N GLU A 69 -6.76 2.78 -11.59
CA GLU A 69 -5.93 3.73 -10.83
C GLU A 69 -5.68 3.25 -9.40
N GLY A 70 -6.72 2.72 -8.74
CA GLY A 70 -6.59 2.08 -7.43
C GLY A 70 -5.61 0.92 -7.43
N VAL A 71 -5.56 0.09 -8.49
CA VAL A 71 -4.60 -1.00 -8.63
C VAL A 71 -3.16 -0.48 -8.68
N ARG A 72 -2.90 0.59 -9.44
CA ARG A 72 -1.56 1.20 -9.51
C ARG A 72 -1.15 1.81 -8.18
N CYS A 73 -2.04 2.60 -7.56
CA CYS A 73 -1.81 3.21 -6.26
C CYS A 73 -1.56 2.15 -5.18
N ALA A 74 -2.47 1.20 -5.01
CA ALA A 74 -2.37 0.16 -4.00
C ALA A 74 -1.16 -0.77 -4.20
N GLY A 75 -0.85 -1.13 -5.45
CA GLY A 75 0.33 -1.93 -5.76
C GLY A 75 1.62 -1.25 -5.32
N PHE A 76 1.71 0.07 -5.53
CA PHE A 76 2.84 0.84 -5.03
C PHE A 76 2.84 1.00 -3.50
N LEU A 77 1.69 1.23 -2.86
CA LEU A 77 1.61 1.28 -1.39
C LEU A 77 2.08 -0.03 -0.74
N VAL A 78 1.76 -1.17 -1.35
CA VAL A 78 2.26 -2.49 -0.92
C VAL A 78 3.78 -2.61 -1.12
N LYS A 79 4.29 -2.18 -2.29
CA LYS A 79 5.73 -2.14 -2.57
C LYS A 79 6.48 -1.26 -1.56
N ARG A 80 5.96 -0.05 -1.30
CA ARG A 80 6.50 0.90 -0.33
C ARG A 80 6.67 0.26 1.03
N HIS A 81 5.60 -0.37 1.55
CA HIS A 81 5.64 -1.06 2.83
C HIS A 81 6.75 -2.12 2.87
N ARG A 82 6.79 -2.99 1.85
CA ARG A 82 7.72 -4.13 1.80
C ARG A 82 9.18 -3.70 1.64
N ILE A 83 9.47 -2.62 0.91
CA ILE A 83 10.82 -2.09 0.77
C ILE A 83 11.29 -1.47 2.09
N LEU A 84 10.49 -0.58 2.68
CA LEU A 84 10.87 0.10 3.92
C LEU A 84 11.01 -0.90 5.07
N SER A 85 10.15 -1.92 5.14
CA SER A 85 10.20 -2.90 6.23
C SER A 85 11.39 -3.84 6.07
N LEU A 86 11.72 -4.25 4.85
CA LEU A 86 12.95 -5.01 4.57
C LEU A 86 14.21 -4.24 4.96
N VAL A 87 14.23 -2.92 4.75
CA VAL A 87 15.36 -2.07 5.16
C VAL A 87 15.53 -2.09 6.66
N LEU A 88 14.46 -1.81 7.42
CA LEU A 88 14.53 -1.82 8.89
C LEU A 88 14.89 -3.20 9.45
N ALA A 89 14.40 -4.28 8.85
CA ALA A 89 14.78 -5.64 9.24
C ALA A 89 16.27 -5.91 9.01
N ARG A 90 16.86 -5.42 7.91
CA ARG A 90 18.32 -5.51 7.68
C ARG A 90 19.14 -4.71 8.69
N PHE A 91 18.56 -3.69 9.32
CA PHE A 91 19.18 -2.96 10.43
C PHE A 91 18.96 -3.61 11.80
N GLY A 92 18.36 -4.80 11.85
CA GLY A 92 18.30 -5.63 13.06
C GLY A 92 16.96 -5.60 13.81
N LEU A 93 15.92 -4.96 13.26
CA LEU A 93 14.56 -5.11 13.81
C LEU A 93 14.00 -6.49 13.44
N THR A 94 13.15 -7.05 14.31
CA THR A 94 12.36 -8.24 13.92
C THR A 94 11.36 -7.88 12.83
N ASP A 95 10.87 -8.88 12.09
CA ASP A 95 9.91 -8.65 11.00
C ASP A 95 8.66 -7.91 11.50
N GLU A 96 8.14 -8.27 12.67
CA GLU A 96 6.97 -7.63 13.27
C GLU A 96 7.26 -6.19 13.69
N GLN A 97 8.44 -5.93 14.28
CA GLN A 97 8.85 -4.58 14.66
C GLN A 97 9.02 -3.71 13.41
N ALA A 98 9.64 -4.23 12.36
CA ALA A 98 9.86 -3.53 11.11
C ALA A 98 8.54 -3.19 10.40
N CYS A 99 7.63 -4.15 10.18
CA CYS A 99 6.33 -3.84 9.55
C CYS A 99 5.55 -2.82 10.45
N ARG A 100 5.59 -2.93 11.79
CA ARG A 100 4.92 -1.99 12.72
C ARG A 100 5.47 -0.56 12.63
N GLU A 101 6.79 -0.38 12.67
CA GLU A 101 7.38 0.96 12.60
C GLU A 101 7.13 1.61 11.24
N VAL A 102 7.23 0.84 10.15
CA VAL A 102 6.97 1.35 8.80
C VAL A 102 5.55 1.88 8.63
N SER A 103 4.54 1.18 9.16
CA SER A 103 3.15 1.65 9.10
C SER A 103 2.90 3.02 9.75
N ARG A 104 3.82 3.50 10.61
CA ARG A 104 3.70 4.80 11.26
C ARG A 104 4.15 5.96 10.36
N PHE A 105 5.01 5.73 9.38
CA PHE A 105 5.62 6.80 8.59
C PHE A 105 5.57 6.59 7.07
N GLU A 106 5.23 5.39 6.57
CA GLU A 106 5.23 5.13 5.13
C GLU A 106 4.29 6.06 4.33
N SER A 107 3.22 6.57 4.95
CA SER A 107 2.34 7.54 4.28
C SER A 107 3.05 8.85 3.92
N LEU A 108 4.22 9.10 4.51
CA LEU A 108 5.02 10.32 4.34
C LEU A 108 6.21 10.13 3.39
N VAL A 109 6.46 8.91 2.90
CA VAL A 109 7.65 8.61 2.09
C VAL A 109 7.29 8.63 0.61
N SER A 110 7.87 9.55 -0.15
CA SER A 110 7.60 9.69 -1.59
C SER A 110 7.99 8.44 -2.39
N ARG A 111 7.38 8.28 -3.57
CA ARG A 111 7.75 7.24 -4.54
C ARG A 111 9.22 7.28 -4.91
N GLU A 112 9.74 8.47 -5.19
CA GLU A 112 11.14 8.68 -5.53
C GLU A 112 12.10 8.16 -4.44
N ALA A 113 11.79 8.43 -3.17
CA ALA A 113 12.59 7.93 -2.05
C ALA A 113 12.53 6.41 -1.96
N VAL A 114 11.34 5.81 -2.09
CA VAL A 114 11.17 4.35 -2.08
C VAL A 114 11.95 3.69 -3.22
N ASP A 115 11.86 4.24 -4.44
CA ASP A 115 12.52 3.67 -5.61
C ASP A 115 14.04 3.82 -5.52
N THR A 116 14.54 4.92 -4.95
CA THR A 116 15.97 5.13 -4.66
C THR A 116 16.49 4.10 -3.67
N ILE A 117 15.76 3.87 -2.57
CA ILE A 117 16.09 2.84 -1.57
C ILE A 117 16.04 1.44 -2.21
N CYS A 118 15.00 1.15 -3.01
CA CYS A 118 14.85 -0.12 -3.70
C CYS A 118 16.05 -0.42 -4.63
N ARG A 119 16.52 0.58 -5.37
CA ARG A 119 17.70 0.50 -6.24
C ARG A 119 18.99 0.29 -5.46
N ALA A 120 19.19 1.03 -4.37
CA ALA A 120 20.34 0.86 -3.48
C ALA A 120 20.40 -0.56 -2.90
N MET A 121 19.23 -1.15 -2.62
CA MET A 121 19.07 -2.52 -2.12
C MET A 121 19.19 -3.60 -3.21
N GLY A 122 19.41 -3.21 -4.47
CA GLY A 122 19.58 -4.13 -5.61
C GLY A 122 18.27 -4.75 -6.12
N HIS A 123 17.16 -4.01 -6.08
CA HIS A 123 15.85 -4.46 -6.54
C HIS A 123 15.40 -5.81 -5.96
N PRO A 124 15.32 -5.93 -4.61
CA PRO A 124 14.92 -7.18 -3.98
C PRO A 124 13.53 -7.64 -4.45
N HIS A 125 13.36 -8.94 -4.71
CA HIS A 125 12.07 -9.52 -5.14
C HIS A 125 11.26 -10.15 -4.00
N GLN A 126 11.88 -10.32 -2.83
CA GLN A 126 11.26 -10.89 -1.64
C GLN A 126 11.51 -9.95 -0.46
N GLY A 127 10.43 -9.53 0.21
CA GLY A 127 10.47 -8.84 1.49
C GLY A 127 9.91 -9.71 2.62
N ILE A 128 9.96 -9.19 3.83
CA ILE A 128 9.46 -9.86 5.03
C ILE A 128 7.93 -9.93 5.05
N CYS A 129 7.24 -8.88 4.59
CA CYS A 129 5.79 -8.85 4.46
C CYS A 129 5.31 -9.32 3.04
N GLY A 130 6.09 -10.10 2.30
CA GLY A 130 5.71 -10.74 1.02
C GLY A 130 6.55 -10.37 -0.23
N LYS A 131 6.11 -10.80 -1.42
CA LYS A 131 6.81 -10.58 -2.71
C LYS A 131 6.86 -9.10 -3.09
N ILE A 132 7.98 -8.61 -3.60
CA ILE A 132 8.13 -7.23 -4.07
C ILE A 132 7.99 -7.20 -5.59
N THR A 133 7.08 -6.34 -6.07
CA THR A 133 6.86 -6.09 -7.50
C THR A 133 7.57 -4.81 -7.91
N HIS A 134 8.18 -4.82 -9.09
CA HIS A 134 8.84 -3.65 -9.68
C HIS A 134 8.08 -3.19 -10.92
N ASP A 135 7.86 -1.89 -11.04
CA ASP A 135 7.34 -1.24 -12.24
C ASP A 135 8.51 -0.69 -13.07
N SER A 136 8.22 -0.25 -14.31
CA SER A 136 9.24 0.29 -15.22
C SER A 136 9.99 1.48 -14.61
N GLY A 137 9.28 2.38 -13.92
CA GLY A 137 9.86 3.58 -13.31
C GLY A 137 10.93 3.27 -12.25
N CYS A 138 10.75 2.20 -11.48
CA CYS A 138 11.73 1.75 -10.51
C CYS A 138 13.03 1.27 -11.15
N MET A 139 12.92 0.52 -12.26
CA MET A 139 14.02 -0.20 -12.90
C MET A 139 14.89 0.71 -13.81
N THR A 140 14.39 1.87 -14.23
CA THR A 140 15.08 2.75 -15.20
C THR A 140 16.08 3.73 -14.62
N GLY A 141 16.15 3.90 -13.29
CA GLY A 141 17.10 4.83 -12.70
C GLY A 141 18.51 4.23 -12.63
N GLU A 142 19.49 4.90 -13.21
CA GLU A 142 20.90 4.54 -13.12
C GLU A 142 21.38 4.58 -11.65
N ARG A 143 22.27 3.65 -11.26
CA ARG A 143 22.98 3.75 -9.98
C ARG A 143 23.92 4.96 -10.05
N ARG A 144 23.54 6.08 -9.45
CA ARG A 144 24.51 7.11 -9.05
C ARG A 144 25.22 6.57 -7.81
N LEU A 145 26.43 6.04 -8.03
CA LEU A 145 27.39 5.69 -6.98
C LEU A 145 28.04 6.97 -6.43
#